data_AF-R6TSP9-F1
#
_entry.id   AF-R6TSP9-F1
#
_cell.length_a   1.000
_cell.length_b   1.000
_cell.length_c   1.000
_cell.angle_alpha   90.00
_cell.angle_beta   90.00
_cell.angle_gamma   90.00
#
_symmetry.space_group_name_H-M   'P 1'
#
loop_
_entity.id
_entity.type
_entity.pdbx_description
1 polymer ?
#
loop_
_entity_poly.entity_id
_entity_poly.type
_entity_poly.pdbx_seq_one_letter_code
_entity_poly.pdbx_strand_id
1 'polypeptide(L)' 'MKNIHFMCIIAAPEGVKRLTEAHPDVDVYIGALDDHLNEHKYIVPGLGDAGDRIFGTK' A
#
# COMPACT_ATOMS: atom_id res chain seq x y z
N MET A 1 -24.61 8.74 -1.19
CA MET A 1 -23.79 7.56 -0.81
C MET A 1 -22.38 7.84 -1.30
N LYS A 2 -21.37 7.85 -0.42
CA LYS A 2 -19.97 7.93 -0.85
C LYS A 2 -19.47 6.51 -0.97
N ASN A 3 -19.17 6.08 -2.19
CA ASN A 3 -18.64 4.75 -2.48
C ASN A 3 -17.21 4.96 -2.97
N ILE A 4 -16.25 4.90 -2.04
CA ILE A 4 -14.84 5.01 -2.35
C ILE A 4 -14.25 3.61 -2.20
N HIS A 5 -13.58 3.15 -3.25
CA HIS A 5 -12.81 1.92 -3.23
C HIS A 5 -11.34 2.28 -3.41
N PHE A 6 -10.50 1.85 -2.47
CA PHE A 6 -9.05 2.00 -2.56
C PHE A 6 -8.45 0.71 -3.12
N MET A 7 -7.65 0.83 -4.17
CA MET A 7 -6.97 -0.30 -4.81
C MET A 7 -5.46 -0.04 -4.86
N CYS A 8 -4.66 -1.03 -4.48
CA CYS A 8 -3.22 -0.98 -4.65
C CYS A 8 -2.63 -2.33 -5.07
N ILE A 9 -1.44 -2.29 -5.69
CA ILE A 9 -0.74 -3.51 -6.14
C ILE A 9 -0.12 -4.23 -4.94
N ILE A 10 0.52 -3.48 -4.05
CA ILE A 10 1.21 -4.01 -2.87
C ILE A 10 0.91 -3.13 -1.65
N ALA A 11 0.85 -3.73 -0.47
CA ALA A 11 0.72 -3.03 0.80
C ALA A 11 1.50 -3.73 1.91
N ALA A 12 1.76 -3.01 3.01
CA ALA A 12 2.23 -3.60 4.27
C ALA A 12 1.12 -3.52 5.34
N PRO A 13 1.10 -4.43 6.33
CA PRO A 13 0.01 -4.55 7.31
C PRO A 13 -0.19 -3.27 8.12
N GLU A 14 0.88 -2.54 8.43
CA GLU A 14 0.84 -1.28 9.18
C GLU A 14 0.07 -0.19 8.41
N GLY A 15 0.27 -0.12 7.09
CA GLY A 15 -0.44 0.80 6.22
C GLY A 15 -1.92 0.45 6.10
N VAL A 16 -2.24 -0.84 5.93
CA VAL A 16 -3.63 -1.32 5.86
C VAL A 16 -4.38 -1.01 7.15
N LYS A 17 -3.79 -1.36 8.29
CA LYS A 17 -4.38 -1.07 9.61
C LYS A 17 -4.64 0.42 9.78
N ARG A 18 -3.65 1.26 9.43
CA ARG A 18 -3.78 2.71 9.58
C ARG A 18 -4.87 3.31 8.69
N LEU A 19 -5.05 2.78 7.48
CA LEU A 19 -6.09 3.19 6.55
C LEU A 19 -7.47 2.78 7.04
N THR A 20 -7.66 1.51 7.43
CA THR A 20 -8.96 0.98 7.85
C THR A 20 -9.42 1.57 9.19
N GLU A 21 -8.50 1.92 10.09
CA GLU A 21 -8.83 2.64 11.33
C GLU A 21 -9.34 4.07 11.08
N ALA A 22 -8.74 4.79 10.12
CA ALA A 22 -9.15 6.16 9.81
C ALA A 22 -10.34 6.25 8.85
N HIS A 23 -10.49 5.27 7.97
CA HIS A 23 -11.50 5.21 6.93
C HIS A 23 -12.16 3.82 6.93
N PRO A 24 -12.95 3.49 7.97
CA PRO A 24 -13.66 2.21 8.03
C PRO A 24 -14.77 2.10 6.97
N ASP A 25 -15.11 3.20 6.30
CA ASP A 25 -16.09 3.31 5.23
C ASP A 25 -15.52 3.04 3.81
N VAL A 26 -14.22 2.77 3.69
CA VAL A 26 -13.54 2.52 2.42
C VAL A 26 -13.27 1.03 2.24
N ASP A 27 -13.73 0.47 1.13
CA ASP A 27 -13.33 -0.89 0.74
C ASP A 27 -11.89 -0.88 0.21
N VAL A 28 -11.06 -1.79 0.72
CA VAL A 28 -9.64 -1.88 0.41
C VAL A 28 -9.36 -3.18 -0.34
N TYR A 29 -8.83 -3.06 -1.56
CA TYR A 29 -8.42 -4.18 -2.40
C TYR A 29 -6.92 -4.14 -2.64
N ILE A 30 -6.23 -5.23 -2.33
CA ILE A 30 -4.76 -5.31 -2.34
C ILE A 30 -4.34 -6.51 -3.17
N GLY A 31 -3.44 -6.30 -4.14
CA GLY A 31 -2.89 -7.39 -4.95
C GLY A 31 -1.97 -8.33 -4.18
N ALA A 32 -1.07 -7.78 -3.36
CA ALA A 32 -0.17 -8.50 -2.48
C ALA A 32 -0.02 -7.78 -1.13
N LEU A 33 -0.17 -8.52 -0.04
CA LEU A 33 0.13 -8.04 1.31
C LEU A 33 1.48 -8.62 1.73
N ASP A 34 2.46 -7.75 1.85
CA ASP A 34 3.83 -8.08 2.24
C ASP A 34 4.00 -8.04 3.77
N ASP A 35 5.22 -8.28 4.26
CA ASP A 35 5.46 -8.58 5.68
C ASP A 35 5.40 -7.33 6.58
N HIS A 36 6.19 -6.30 6.27
CA HIS A 36 6.31 -5.12 7.13
C HIS A 36 6.84 -3.89 6.38
N LEU A 37 6.83 -2.74 7.06
CA LEU A 37 7.62 -1.58 6.69
C LEU A 37 8.96 -1.57 7.41
N ASN A 38 10.06 -1.41 6.68
CA ASN A 38 11.38 -1.22 7.28
C ASN A 38 11.57 0.18 7.88
N GLU A 39 12.75 0.46 8.44
CA GLU A 39 13.09 1.75 9.07
C GLU A 39 12.96 2.95 8.13
N HIS A 40 13.19 2.73 6.83
CA HIS A 40 13.05 3.74 5.77
C HIS A 40 11.63 3.80 5.17
N LYS A 41 10.67 3.07 5.75
CA LYS A 41 9.27 3.00 5.30
C LYS A 41 9.06 2.39 3.91
N TYR A 42 10.00 1.56 3.45
CA TYR A 42 9.76 0.67 2.33
C TYR A 42 9.05 -0.60 2.80
N ILE A 43 8.16 -1.11 1.96
CA ILE A 43 7.53 -2.42 2.12
C ILE A 43 8.61 -3.51 1.92
N VAL A 44 8.56 -4.57 2.73
CA VAL A 44 9.49 -5.70 2.68
C VAL A 44 8.70 -7.02 2.54
N PRO A 45 9.04 -7.93 1.60
CA PRO A 45 10.15 -7.85 0.64
C PRO A 45 10.02 -6.71 -0.39
N GLY A 46 8.80 -6.29 -0.69
CA GLY A 46 8.48 -5.10 -1.46
C GLY A 46 8.89 -5.15 -2.93
N LEU A 47 8.76 -3.99 -3.58
CA LEU A 47 9.18 -3.78 -4.96
C LEU A 47 10.20 -2.63 -5.11
N GLY A 48 10.64 -2.02 -4.01
CA GLY A 48 11.43 -0.79 -4.03
C GLY A 48 10.59 0.41 -4.48
N ASP A 49 11.20 1.37 -5.16
CA ASP A 49 10.49 2.55 -5.68
C ASP A 49 9.66 2.18 -6.92
N ALA A 50 8.34 2.26 -6.79
CA ALA A 50 7.40 1.94 -7.87
C ALA A 50 7.52 2.91 -9.04
N GLY A 51 7.69 4.21 -8.74
CA GLY A 51 7.76 5.27 -9.74
C GLY A 51 9.00 5.13 -10.60
N ASP A 52 10.16 4.97 -9.96
CA ASP A 52 11.43 4.78 -10.68
C ASP A 52 11.38 3.55 -11.59
N ARG A 53 10.76 2.46 -11.13
CA ARG A 53 10.65 1.22 -11.93
C ARG A 53 9.68 1.34 -13.10
N ILE A 54 8.58 2.09 -12.93
CA ILE A 54 7.57 2.28 -14.00
C ILE A 54 8.09 3.26 -15.05
N PHE A 55 8.75 4.34 -14.63
CA PHE A 55 9.13 5.44 -15.52
C PHE A 55 10.61 5.45 -15.92
N GLY A 56 11.43 4.57 -15.34
CA GLY A 56 12.86 4.46 -15.68
C GLY A 56 13.66 5.71 -15.32
N THR A 57 13.33 6.37 -14.21
CA THR A 57 13.84 7.70 -13.83
C THR A 57 15.08 7.68 -12.93
N LYS A 58 15.78 6.54 -12.86
CA LYS A 58 17.00 6.35 -12.07
C LYS A 58 18.24 6.22 -12.93
#